data_AF-R5CT10-F1
#
_entry.id   AF-R5CT10-F1
#
_cell.length_a   1.000
_cell.length_b   1.000
_cell.length_c   1.000
_cell.angle_alpha   90.00
_cell.angle_beta   90.00
_cell.angle_gamma   90.00
#
_symmetry.space_group_name_H-M   'P 1'
#
loop_
_entity.id
_entity.type
_entity.pdbx_description
1 polymer ?
#
loop_
_entity_poly.entity_id
_entity_poly.type
_entity_poly.pdbx_seq_one_letter_code
_entity_poly.pdbx_strand_id
1 'polypeptide(L)'
;MQTIPSTYRTASAQDSIDSGKVDKVTGKGLSTNDYTAAAKAKVDAIPANPKYTDTVYDDTAVKSRLAAVEGMETVALTVASGRLTNASYTARYSSLLGMVFVRIYGTVNADMNTGYDYDIMNIGARLPNSHAALAVKSSKAAQAFAKSSGVISLRPLESGIKNYDVYITGFWFA
;
A
#
# COMPACT_ATOMS: atom_id res chain seq x y z
N MET A 1 -34.49 -1.79 88.50
CA MET A 1 -33.99 -2.29 87.20
C MET A 1 -34.85 -1.66 86.12
N GLN A 2 -34.26 -0.93 85.18
CA GLN A 2 -35.00 -0.29 84.10
C GLN A 2 -35.33 -1.37 83.04
N THR A 3 -36.61 -1.65 82.83
CA THR A 3 -37.08 -2.57 81.79
C THR A 3 -36.89 -1.92 80.42
N ILE A 4 -36.21 -2.62 79.51
CA ILE A 4 -36.04 -2.16 78.14
C ILE A 4 -37.42 -2.20 77.45
N PRO A 5 -37.90 -1.10 76.86
CA PRO A 5 -39.21 -1.10 76.21
C PRO A 5 -39.27 -2.11 75.04
N SER A 6 -40.41 -2.76 74.84
CA SER A 6 -40.60 -3.85 73.86
C SER A 6 -40.39 -3.47 72.39
N THR A 7 -40.25 -2.17 72.10
CA THR A 7 -39.96 -1.62 70.79
C THR A 7 -38.46 -1.58 70.46
N TYR A 8 -37.58 -1.83 71.43
CA TYR A 8 -36.13 -1.88 71.21
C TYR A 8 -35.68 -3.31 70.92
N ARG A 9 -34.73 -3.46 69.98
CA ARG A 9 -34.10 -4.76 69.70
C ARG A 9 -33.25 -5.19 70.89
N THR A 10 -33.26 -6.48 71.21
CA THR A 10 -32.32 -7.07 72.18
C THR A 10 -30.90 -7.04 71.61
N ALA A 11 -29.89 -7.04 72.48
CA ALA A 11 -28.49 -7.13 72.05
C ALA A 11 -28.24 -8.35 71.14
N SER A 12 -28.81 -9.50 71.50
CA SER A 12 -28.72 -10.72 70.68
C SER A 12 -29.36 -10.59 69.29
N ALA A 13 -30.43 -9.80 69.15
CA ALA A 13 -31.04 -9.54 67.85
C ALA A 13 -30.18 -8.56 67.02
N GLN A 14 -29.47 -7.65 67.67
CA GLN A 14 -28.55 -6.73 67.01
C GLN A 14 -27.29 -7.45 66.51
N ASP A 15 -26.69 -8.30 67.34
CA ASP A 15 -25.49 -9.09 66.98
C ASP A 15 -25.74 -10.00 65.76
N SER A 16 -26.93 -10.60 65.70
CA SER A 16 -27.33 -11.45 64.57
C SER A 16 -27.43 -10.66 63.26
N ILE A 17 -27.96 -9.43 63.32
CA ILE A 17 -28.03 -8.53 62.15
C ILE A 17 -26.63 -8.07 61.73
N ASP A 18 -25.77 -7.77 62.69
CA ASP A 18 -24.42 -7.26 62.40
C ASP A 18 -23.50 -8.34 61.81
N SER A 19 -23.72 -9.62 62.14
CA SER A 19 -22.98 -10.75 61.56
C SER A 19 -23.15 -10.92 60.04
N GLY A 20 -24.27 -10.43 59.49
CA GLY A 20 -24.57 -10.48 58.06
C GLY A 20 -24.20 -9.20 57.31
N LYS A 21 -23.66 -8.19 58.01
CA LYS A 21 -23.27 -6.93 57.38
C LYS A 21 -21.92 -7.05 56.68
N VAL A 22 -21.84 -6.41 55.52
CA VAL A 22 -20.58 -6.20 54.81
C VAL A 22 -20.13 -4.77 55.09
N ASP A 23 -18.89 -4.62 55.57
CA ASP A 23 -18.31 -3.32 55.86
C ASP A 23 -18.08 -2.51 54.57
N LYS A 24 -18.37 -1.21 54.65
CA LYS A 24 -18.13 -0.29 53.54
C LYS A 24 -16.64 -0.02 53.40
N VAL A 25 -16.13 -0.16 52.17
CA VAL A 25 -14.79 0.32 51.81
C VAL A 25 -14.88 1.76 51.28
N THR A 26 -14.01 2.65 51.78
CA THR A 26 -13.92 4.04 51.32
C THR A 26 -13.78 4.14 49.80
N GLY A 27 -14.62 4.97 49.16
CA GLY A 27 -14.66 5.13 47.71
C GLY A 27 -15.48 4.08 46.95
N LYS A 28 -16.17 3.14 47.63
CA LYS A 28 -17.03 2.12 47.01
C LYS A 28 -18.49 2.24 47.47
N GLY A 29 -19.43 1.90 46.58
CA GLY A 29 -20.84 1.71 46.93
C GLY A 29 -21.04 0.41 47.73
N LEU A 30 -22.04 0.37 48.61
CA LEU A 30 -22.46 -0.82 49.38
C LEU A 30 -23.20 -1.86 48.52
N SER A 31 -23.51 -1.53 47.26
CA SER A 31 -24.00 -2.51 46.30
C SER A 31 -22.88 -3.47 45.96
N THR A 32 -23.16 -4.77 46.01
CA THR A 32 -22.32 -5.82 45.45
C THR A 32 -21.89 -5.37 44.07
N ASN A 33 -20.62 -5.05 43.89
CA ASN A 33 -20.10 -5.04 42.53
C ASN A 33 -20.24 -6.48 42.03
N ASP A 34 -21.12 -6.73 41.05
CA ASP A 34 -21.45 -8.08 40.56
C ASP A 34 -20.23 -8.81 39.96
N TYR A 35 -19.14 -8.07 39.75
CA TYR A 35 -17.88 -8.60 39.27
C TYR A 35 -16.96 -9.01 40.42
N THR A 36 -16.43 -10.23 40.33
CA THR A 36 -15.21 -10.59 41.07
C THR A 36 -14.06 -9.67 40.66
N ALA A 37 -13.03 -9.53 41.50
CA ALA A 37 -11.86 -8.69 41.17
C ALA A 37 -11.22 -9.09 39.83
N ALA A 38 -11.15 -10.39 39.54
CA ALA A 38 -10.67 -10.93 38.27
C ALA A 38 -11.58 -10.56 37.08
N ALA A 39 -12.90 -10.58 37.26
CA ALA A 39 -13.84 -10.19 36.22
C ALA A 39 -13.81 -8.68 35.96
N LYS A 40 -13.72 -7.87 37.02
CA LYS A 40 -13.58 -6.41 36.89
C LYS A 40 -12.28 -6.03 36.16
N ALA A 41 -11.16 -6.70 36.44
CA ALA A 41 -9.91 -6.47 35.72
C ALA A 41 -10.04 -6.75 34.21
N LYS A 42 -10.82 -7.77 33.82
CA LYS A 42 -11.11 -8.06 32.41
C LYS A 42 -12.00 -7.00 31.76
N VAL A 43 -13.02 -6.52 32.47
CA VAL A 43 -13.93 -5.48 31.98
C VAL A 43 -13.22 -4.12 31.85
N ASP A 44 -12.41 -3.76 32.84
CA ASP A 44 -11.63 -2.51 32.83
C ASP A 44 -10.54 -2.52 31.73
N ALA A 45 -10.11 -3.69 31.29
CA ALA A 45 -9.17 -3.85 30.17
C ALA A 45 -9.84 -3.66 28.79
N ILE A 46 -11.16 -3.53 28.71
CA ILE A 46 -11.87 -3.26 27.46
C ILE A 46 -11.73 -1.76 27.13
N PRO A 47 -11.13 -1.39 25.98
CA PRO A 47 -11.02 0.00 25.58
C PRO A 47 -12.40 0.61 25.30
N ALA A 48 -12.53 1.94 25.44
CA ALA A 48 -13.82 2.66 25.35
C ALA A 48 -14.59 2.47 24.03
N ASN A 49 -13.90 2.08 22.96
CA ASN A 49 -14.49 1.76 21.66
C ASN A 49 -14.02 0.37 21.20
N PRO A 50 -14.56 -0.71 21.78
CA PRO A 50 -14.15 -2.06 21.41
C PRO A 50 -14.71 -2.37 20.02
N LYS A 51 -13.84 -2.49 19.02
CA LYS A 51 -14.21 -3.08 17.73
C LYS A 51 -14.28 -4.59 17.89
N TYR A 52 -15.26 -5.24 17.27
CA TYR A 52 -15.53 -6.69 17.35
C TYR A 52 -14.35 -7.56 16.87
N THR A 53 -13.31 -6.95 16.31
CA THR A 53 -12.09 -7.59 15.87
C THR A 53 -10.91 -6.88 16.51
N ASP A 54 -10.39 -7.55 17.54
CA ASP A 54 -8.97 -7.66 17.81
C ASP A 54 -8.22 -6.35 18.16
N THR A 55 -7.91 -6.19 19.44
CA THR A 55 -6.95 -5.18 19.92
C THR A 55 -5.50 -5.49 19.49
N VAL A 56 -5.27 -6.56 18.71
CA VAL A 56 -3.97 -7.03 18.20
C VAL A 56 -4.01 -7.29 16.68
N TYR A 57 -4.94 -6.70 15.92
CA TYR A 57 -4.90 -6.84 14.45
C TYR A 57 -3.90 -5.85 13.84
N ASP A 58 -2.65 -6.29 13.68
CA ASP A 58 -1.62 -5.55 12.96
C ASP A 58 -1.67 -5.86 11.46
N ASP A 59 -2.37 -5.00 10.70
CA ASP A 59 -2.42 -5.05 9.24
C ASP A 59 -1.31 -4.22 8.57
N THR A 60 -0.31 -3.74 9.32
CA THR A 60 0.79 -2.92 8.78
C THR A 60 1.50 -3.61 7.64
N ALA A 61 1.77 -4.92 7.78
CA ALA A 61 2.38 -5.71 6.71
C ALA A 61 1.49 -5.81 5.46
N VAL A 62 0.17 -5.92 5.65
CA VAL A 62 -0.79 -5.98 4.54
C VAL A 62 -0.89 -4.64 3.84
N LYS A 63 -1.00 -3.54 4.59
CA LYS A 63 -1.02 -2.17 4.07
C LYS A 63 0.28 -1.81 3.33
N SER A 64 1.42 -2.23 3.86
CA SER A 64 2.72 -2.04 3.19
C SER A 64 2.78 -2.78 1.85
N ARG A 65 2.33 -4.04 1.82
CA ARG A 65 2.23 -4.82 0.59
C ARG A 65 1.22 -4.20 -0.39
N LEU A 66 0.11 -3.67 0.10
CA LEU A 66 -0.91 -3.03 -0.73
C LEU A 66 -0.40 -1.73 -1.36
N ALA A 67 0.27 -0.88 -0.58
CA ALA A 67 0.89 0.34 -1.08
C ALA A 67 1.94 0.07 -2.18
N ALA A 68 2.72 -1.00 -2.03
CA ALA A 68 3.67 -1.44 -3.05
C ALA A 68 3.03 -1.93 -4.36
N VAL A 69 1.82 -2.49 -4.29
CA VAL A 69 1.06 -2.98 -5.45
C VAL A 69 0.30 -1.84 -6.14
N GLU A 70 -0.37 -0.98 -5.38
CA GLU A 70 -1.21 0.11 -5.91
C GLU A 70 -0.38 1.31 -6.37
N GLY A 71 0.72 1.59 -5.67
CA GLY A 71 1.57 2.75 -5.87
C GLY A 71 2.76 2.50 -6.78
N MET A 72 2.55 1.97 -8.00
CA MET A 72 3.66 1.98 -8.97
C MET A 72 4.11 3.43 -9.19
N GLU A 73 5.38 3.73 -8.91
CA GLU A 73 5.89 5.09 -9.02
C GLU A 73 6.09 5.45 -10.49
N THR A 74 5.73 6.68 -10.89
CA THR A 74 6.00 7.15 -12.24
C THR A 74 7.47 7.50 -12.37
N VAL A 75 8.13 6.92 -13.36
CA VAL A 75 9.52 7.23 -13.72
C VAL A 75 9.52 8.17 -14.91
N ALA A 76 10.39 9.19 -14.88
CA ALA A 76 10.52 10.13 -15.98
C ALA A 76 11.14 9.45 -17.21
N LEU A 77 10.49 9.63 -18.37
CA LEU A 77 11.05 9.35 -19.69
C LEU A 77 11.26 10.67 -20.41
N THR A 78 12.45 10.85 -20.96
CA THR A 78 12.77 12.00 -21.79
C THR A 78 12.70 11.60 -23.26
N VAL A 79 11.89 12.31 -24.05
CA VAL A 79 11.81 12.10 -25.50
C VAL A 79 13.03 12.71 -26.18
N ALA A 80 13.67 11.97 -27.08
CA ALA A 80 14.76 12.50 -27.88
C ALA A 80 14.22 13.57 -28.85
N SER A 81 14.85 14.74 -28.86
CA SER A 81 14.37 15.92 -29.59
C SER A 81 14.09 15.61 -31.07
N GLY A 82 12.86 15.91 -31.50
CA GLY A 82 12.44 15.83 -32.91
C GLY A 82 12.25 14.42 -33.48
N ARG A 83 12.44 13.35 -32.68
CA ARG A 83 12.37 11.96 -33.18
C ARG A 83 10.97 11.38 -33.17
N LEU A 84 10.16 11.74 -32.18
CA LEU A 84 8.75 11.38 -32.08
C LEU A 84 7.90 12.63 -31.88
N THR A 85 6.78 12.71 -32.59
CA THR A 85 5.69 13.66 -32.33
C THR A 85 4.50 12.90 -31.74
N ASN A 86 3.57 13.62 -31.10
CA ASN A 86 2.41 13.01 -30.42
C ASN A 86 2.81 11.88 -29.46
N ALA A 87 3.98 12.01 -28.83
CA ALA A 87 4.54 10.97 -28.00
C ALA A 87 3.72 10.83 -26.71
N SER A 88 3.28 9.60 -26.42
CA SER A 88 2.67 9.22 -25.16
C SER A 88 3.42 8.02 -24.62
N TYR A 89 3.73 8.03 -23.33
CA TYR A 89 4.55 6.99 -22.74
C TYR A 89 4.20 6.79 -21.28
N THR A 90 4.43 5.58 -20.80
CA THR A 90 4.35 5.26 -19.39
C THR A 90 5.62 4.54 -18.98
N ALA A 91 6.16 4.92 -17.83
CA ALA A 91 7.19 4.17 -17.15
C ALA A 91 6.83 4.08 -15.68
N ARG A 92 6.66 2.85 -15.22
CA ARG A 92 6.07 2.57 -13.91
C ARG A 92 6.99 1.63 -13.15
N TYR A 93 7.53 2.10 -12.04
CA TYR A 93 8.36 1.30 -11.15
C TYR A 93 7.49 0.40 -10.27
N SER A 94 7.79 -0.90 -10.27
CA SER A 94 7.20 -1.87 -9.36
C SER A 94 8.21 -2.23 -8.30
N SER A 95 7.96 -1.83 -7.04
CA SER A 95 8.81 -2.20 -5.91
C SER A 95 8.81 -3.70 -5.64
N LEU A 96 7.72 -4.40 -5.96
CA LEU A 96 7.61 -5.86 -5.86
C LEU A 96 8.59 -6.58 -6.80
N LEU A 97 8.76 -6.07 -8.02
CA LEU A 97 9.58 -6.70 -9.05
C LEU A 97 10.97 -6.05 -9.18
N GLY A 98 11.21 -4.93 -8.48
CA GLY A 98 12.47 -4.18 -8.55
C GLY A 98 12.78 -3.68 -9.96
N MET A 99 11.76 -3.32 -10.74
CA MET A 99 11.93 -2.93 -12.15
C MET A 99 10.90 -1.92 -12.63
N VAL A 100 11.23 -1.20 -13.70
CA VAL A 100 10.41 -0.23 -14.40
C VAL A 100 9.88 -0.82 -15.69
N PHE A 101 8.55 -0.82 -15.86
CA PHE A 101 7.89 -1.22 -17.09
C PHE A 101 7.66 -0.03 -17.99
N VAL A 102 8.12 -0.11 -19.24
CA VAL A 102 8.01 0.98 -20.20
C VAL A 102 7.10 0.62 -21.37
N ARG A 103 6.18 1.54 -21.70
CA ARG A 103 5.38 1.54 -22.92
C ARG A 103 5.51 2.89 -23.61
N ILE A 104 5.63 2.87 -24.93
CA ILE A 104 5.84 4.05 -25.76
C ILE A 104 4.86 4.01 -26.93
N TYR A 105 4.28 5.16 -27.23
CA TYR A 105 3.50 5.47 -28.41
C TYR A 105 3.99 6.81 -28.99
N GLY A 106 3.96 6.94 -30.31
CA GLY A 106 4.14 8.23 -30.98
C GLY A 106 4.23 8.07 -32.49
N THR A 107 4.31 9.19 -33.20
CA THR A 107 4.52 9.23 -34.64
C THR A 107 5.99 9.52 -34.93
N VAL A 108 6.64 8.73 -35.78
CA VAL A 108 8.05 8.95 -36.14
C VAL A 108 8.19 10.23 -36.95
N ASN A 109 8.99 11.17 -36.45
CA ASN A 109 9.13 12.52 -37.02
C ASN A 109 10.52 12.79 -37.61
N ALA A 110 11.28 11.74 -37.91
CA ALA A 110 12.59 11.86 -38.54
C ALA A 110 12.76 10.84 -39.66
N ASP A 111 13.53 11.22 -40.67
CA ASP A 111 14.00 10.27 -41.68
C ASP A 111 15.02 9.34 -41.03
N MET A 112 14.70 8.04 -41.03
CA MET A 112 15.50 6.99 -40.41
C MET A 112 15.82 5.92 -41.46
N ASN A 113 17.11 5.66 -41.66
CA ASN A 113 17.60 4.67 -42.61
C ASN A 113 17.46 3.26 -42.04
N THR A 114 17.20 2.31 -42.92
CA THR A 114 17.06 0.90 -42.56
C THR A 114 18.35 0.37 -41.91
N GLY A 115 18.21 -0.38 -40.82
CA GLY A 115 19.30 -1.05 -40.12
C GLY A 115 20.06 -0.20 -39.10
N TYR A 116 19.80 1.10 -39.02
CA TYR A 116 20.45 2.00 -38.05
C TYR A 116 19.60 2.22 -36.80
N ASP A 117 20.26 2.37 -35.66
CA ASP A 117 19.62 2.69 -34.38
C ASP A 117 19.46 4.19 -34.21
N TYR A 118 18.24 4.62 -33.94
CA TYR A 118 17.92 6.02 -33.65
C TYR A 118 17.35 6.15 -32.25
N ASP A 119 18.01 6.94 -31.42
CA ASP A 119 17.56 7.19 -30.05
C ASP A 119 16.22 7.93 -30.06
N ILE A 120 15.22 7.38 -29.38
CA ILE A 120 13.86 7.93 -29.33
C ILE A 120 13.48 8.38 -27.94
N MET A 121 13.98 7.73 -26.89
CA MET A 121 13.71 8.09 -25.49
C MET A 121 14.88 7.70 -24.58
N ASN A 122 14.89 8.23 -23.35
CA ASN A 122 15.87 7.89 -22.31
C ASN A 122 15.18 7.81 -20.94
N ILE A 123 15.52 6.79 -20.15
CA ILE A 123 15.03 6.59 -18.76
C ILE A 123 16.08 6.96 -17.69
N GLY A 124 17.19 7.59 -18.09
CA GLY A 124 18.33 7.89 -17.22
C GLY A 124 19.28 6.68 -17.10
N ALA A 125 20.13 6.67 -16.08
CA ALA A 125 21.17 5.64 -15.91
C ALA A 125 20.66 4.25 -15.44
N ARG A 126 19.41 3.89 -15.75
CA ARG A 126 18.84 2.58 -15.41
C ARG A 126 19.29 1.52 -16.41
N LEU A 127 19.63 0.34 -15.91
CA LEU A 127 20.13 -0.76 -16.73
C LEU A 127 18.97 -1.56 -17.31
N PRO A 128 18.97 -1.85 -18.62
CA PRO A 128 17.95 -2.70 -19.21
C PRO A 128 18.14 -4.15 -18.79
N ASN A 129 17.08 -4.76 -18.26
CA ASN A 129 16.98 -6.21 -18.15
C ASN A 129 16.48 -6.81 -19.49
N SER A 130 15.86 -5.99 -20.37
CA SER A 130 15.54 -6.34 -21.77
C SER A 130 16.34 -5.46 -22.71
N HIS A 131 17.21 -6.05 -23.52
CA HIS A 131 17.90 -5.30 -24.57
C HIS A 131 17.03 -5.09 -25.81
N ALA A 132 16.01 -5.93 -26.03
CA ALA A 132 15.05 -5.81 -27.13
C ALA A 132 13.63 -5.66 -26.57
N ALA A 133 12.81 -4.87 -27.25
CA ALA A 133 11.38 -4.78 -26.94
C ALA A 133 10.69 -6.12 -27.22
N LEU A 134 9.75 -6.51 -26.35
CA LEU A 134 8.89 -7.68 -26.59
C LEU A 134 8.03 -7.50 -27.85
N ALA A 135 7.54 -6.29 -28.09
CA ALA A 135 6.78 -5.98 -29.28
C ALA A 135 7.00 -4.54 -29.77
N VAL A 136 7.12 -4.42 -31.08
CA VAL A 136 7.08 -3.16 -31.82
C VAL A 136 6.00 -3.30 -32.88
N LYS A 137 5.05 -2.37 -32.93
CA LYS A 137 3.97 -2.33 -33.91
C LYS A 137 3.96 -1.00 -34.64
N SER A 138 4.00 -1.06 -35.95
CA SER A 138 3.87 0.04 -36.88
C SER A 138 3.46 -0.54 -38.23
N SER A 139 2.91 0.28 -39.14
CA SER A 139 2.67 -0.14 -40.52
C SER A 139 3.97 -0.32 -41.31
N LYS A 140 5.11 0.12 -40.75
CA LYS A 140 6.45 -0.15 -41.26
C LYS A 140 7.21 -1.08 -40.33
N ALA A 141 7.91 -2.06 -40.88
CA ALA A 141 8.69 -3.01 -40.10
C ALA A 141 9.78 -2.28 -39.30
N ALA A 142 9.82 -2.52 -37.99
CA ALA A 142 10.78 -1.90 -37.08
C ALA A 142 11.04 -2.78 -35.86
N GLN A 143 12.18 -2.55 -35.23
CA GLN A 143 12.56 -3.11 -33.94
C GLN A 143 12.96 -1.99 -32.99
N ALA A 144 12.98 -2.27 -31.69
CA ALA A 144 13.39 -1.31 -30.69
C ALA A 144 14.31 -1.98 -29.67
N PHE A 145 15.33 -1.25 -29.26
CA PHE A 145 16.37 -1.74 -28.37
C PHE A 145 16.57 -0.79 -27.19
N ALA A 146 16.93 -1.34 -26.04
CA ALA A 146 17.38 -0.57 -24.90
C ALA A 146 18.88 -0.78 -24.70
N LYS A 147 19.61 0.33 -24.61
CA LYS A 147 21.05 0.38 -24.39
C LYS A 147 21.35 0.40 -22.89
N SER A 148 22.54 -0.06 -22.52
CA SER A 148 23.01 -0.03 -21.11
C SER A 148 23.10 1.39 -20.52
N SER A 149 23.01 2.43 -21.35
CA SER A 149 22.89 3.84 -20.91
C SER A 149 21.46 4.27 -20.56
N GLY A 150 20.48 3.36 -20.60
CA GLY A 150 19.05 3.64 -20.43
C GLY A 150 18.38 4.33 -21.62
N VAL A 151 19.12 4.49 -22.72
CA VAL A 151 18.57 4.98 -23.98
C VAL A 151 17.77 3.89 -24.67
N ILE A 152 16.59 4.26 -25.15
CA ILE A 152 15.73 3.43 -25.99
C ILE A 152 15.85 3.93 -27.42
N SER A 153 16.15 3.02 -28.35
CA SER A 153 16.35 3.32 -29.77
C SER A 153 15.36 2.54 -30.63
N LEU A 154 14.93 3.15 -31.74
CA LEU A 154 14.15 2.54 -32.81
C LEU A 154 15.07 2.21 -33.98
N ARG A 155 14.92 1.02 -34.55
CA ARG A 155 15.61 0.56 -35.77
C ARG A 155 14.57 0.22 -36.84
N PRO A 156 14.46 1.01 -37.92
CA PRO A 156 13.63 0.63 -39.05
C PRO A 156 14.23 -0.60 -39.76
N LEU A 157 13.38 -1.55 -40.14
CA LEU A 157 13.76 -2.74 -40.92
C LEU A 157 13.42 -2.58 -42.41
N GLU A 158 12.71 -1.51 -42.77
CA GLU A 158 12.47 -1.09 -44.14
C GLU A 158 12.51 0.44 -44.24
N SER A 159 12.54 0.97 -45.46
CA SER A 159 12.66 2.41 -45.69
C SER A 159 11.33 3.15 -45.46
N GLY A 160 11.42 4.44 -45.11
CA GLY A 160 10.27 5.34 -45.11
C GLY A 160 9.38 5.19 -43.87
N ILE A 161 9.96 5.01 -42.69
CA ILE A 161 9.22 4.93 -41.43
C ILE A 161 8.68 6.28 -40.92
N LYS A 162 9.17 7.41 -41.48
CA LYS A 162 8.70 8.74 -41.11
C LYS A 162 7.20 8.88 -41.35
N ASN A 163 6.52 9.60 -40.45
CA ASN A 163 5.08 9.82 -40.39
C ASN A 163 4.24 8.57 -40.08
N TYR A 164 4.87 7.43 -39.74
CA TYR A 164 4.14 6.26 -39.25
C TYR A 164 4.10 6.24 -37.72
N ASP A 165 2.96 5.82 -37.19
CA ASP A 165 2.81 5.58 -35.76
C ASP A 165 3.58 4.33 -35.34
N VAL A 166 4.14 4.38 -34.14
CA VAL A 166 4.88 3.28 -33.54
C VAL A 166 4.40 3.06 -32.10
N TYR A 167 4.15 1.79 -31.78
CA TYR A 167 3.80 1.32 -30.44
C TYR A 167 4.87 0.33 -29.98
N ILE A 168 5.51 0.62 -28.86
CA ILE A 168 6.61 -0.19 -28.32
C ILE A 168 6.26 -0.57 -26.88
N THR A 169 6.43 -1.85 -26.55
CA THR A 169 6.17 -2.37 -25.20
C THR A 169 7.12 -3.50 -24.85
N GLY A 170 7.25 -3.76 -23.55
CA GLY A 170 8.08 -4.85 -23.03
C GLY A 170 9.56 -4.47 -22.97
N PHE A 171 9.85 -3.22 -22.61
CA PHE A 171 11.12 -2.90 -21.98
C PHE A 171 10.96 -2.93 -20.47
N TRP A 172 11.95 -3.51 -19.81
CA TRP A 172 12.09 -3.55 -18.37
C TRP A 172 13.49 -3.13 -17.96
N PHE A 173 13.56 -2.24 -16.98
CA PHE A 173 14.80 -1.67 -16.45
C PHE A 173 14.87 -1.85 -14.94
N ALA A 174 16.02 -2.23 -14.38
CA ALA A 174 16.27 -2.21 -12.95
C ALA A 174 16.60 -0.78 -12.48
#